data_AF-A0A0S6X0D6-F1
#
_entry.id   AF-A0A0S6X0D6-F1
#
_cell.length_a   1.000
_cell.length_b   1.000
_cell.length_c   1.000
_cell.angle_alpha   90.00
_cell.angle_beta   90.00
_cell.angle_gamma   90.00
#
_symmetry.space_group_name_H-M   'P 1'
#
loop_
_entity.id
_entity.type
_entity.pdbx_description
1 polymer ?
#
loop_
_entity_poly.entity_id
_entity_poly.type
_entity_poly.pdbx_seq_one_letter_code
_entity_poly.pdbx_strand_id
1 'polypeptide(L)'
;MSGPRISDHALVCFLQRAGAYDIETLRMRISQALARSHEAVRAISDSDYLVRVDGHSFVVRGETVTTIMDDSTYPRDRAIALAPRGERP
;
A
#
# COMPACT_ATOMS: atom_id res chain seq x y z
N MET A 1 9.94 21.08 -23.07
CA MET A 1 9.03 21.91 -22.24
C MET A 1 9.04 21.31 -20.85
N SER A 2 9.33 22.09 -19.79
CA SER A 2 9.24 21.59 -18.42
C SER A 2 8.00 22.21 -17.75
N GLY A 3 6.95 21.40 -17.59
CA GLY A 3 5.75 21.77 -16.84
C GLY A 3 5.86 21.38 -15.36
N PRO A 4 4.85 21.68 -14.53
CA PRO A 4 4.84 21.26 -13.14
C PRO A 4 4.81 19.74 -13.00
N ARG A 5 5.54 19.20 -12.01
CA ARG A 5 5.44 17.78 -11.65
C ARG A 5 4.10 17.51 -10.97
N ILE A 6 3.44 16.43 -11.36
CA ILE A 6 2.18 15.99 -10.75
C ILE A 6 2.48 14.94 -9.68
N SER A 7 1.89 15.08 -8.50
CA SER A 7 1.97 14.08 -7.43
C SER A 7 0.94 12.98 -7.63
N ASP A 8 1.18 11.80 -7.05
CA ASP A 8 0.22 10.68 -7.08
C ASP A 8 -1.15 11.10 -6.50
N HIS A 9 -1.14 11.92 -5.44
CA HIS A 9 -2.37 12.46 -4.86
C HIS A 9 -3.17 13.31 -5.85
N ALA A 10 -2.49 14.22 -6.59
CA ALA A 10 -3.13 15.04 -7.60
C ALA A 10 -3.64 14.17 -8.78
N LEU A 11 -2.90 13.13 -9.16
CA LEU A 11 -3.32 12.17 -10.18
C LEU A 11 -4.58 11.39 -9.77
N VAL A 12 -4.64 10.85 -8.55
CA VAL A 12 -5.83 10.15 -8.03
C VAL A 12 -7.04 11.09 -7.99
N CYS A 13 -6.84 12.31 -7.50
CA CYS A 13 -7.86 13.36 -7.50
C CYS A 13 -8.39 13.71 -8.89
N PHE A 14 -7.51 13.68 -9.90
CA PHE A 14 -7.86 13.90 -11.29
C PHE A 14 -8.66 12.71 -11.86
N LEU A 15 -8.21 11.47 -11.63
CA LEU A 15 -8.90 10.26 -12.10
C LEU A 15 -10.32 10.13 -11.52
N GLN A 16 -10.49 10.45 -10.23
CA GLN A 16 -11.80 10.45 -9.59
C GLN A 16 -12.74 11.49 -10.22
N ARG A 17 -12.24 12.69 -10.51
CA ARG A 17 -13.02 13.76 -11.17
C ARG A 17 -13.38 13.44 -12.61
N ALA A 18 -12.49 12.77 -13.33
CA ALA A 18 -12.73 12.34 -14.71
C ALA A 18 -13.80 11.25 -14.83
N GLY A 19 -14.28 10.69 -13.71
CA GLY A 19 -15.22 9.56 -13.69
C GLY A 19 -14.62 8.26 -14.24
N ALA A 20 -13.30 8.22 -14.46
CA ALA A 20 -12.61 7.08 -15.04
C ALA A 20 -12.55 5.90 -14.06
N TYR A 21 -12.52 6.17 -12.76
CA TYR A 21 -12.50 5.16 -11.71
C TYR A 21 -13.28 5.61 -10.48
N ASP A 22 -14.08 4.70 -9.94
CA ASP A 22 -14.62 4.83 -8.59
C ASP A 22 -13.55 4.40 -7.57
N ILE A 23 -12.81 5.41 -7.10
CA ILE A 23 -11.70 5.24 -6.15
C ILE A 23 -12.18 4.67 -4.82
N GLU A 24 -13.40 4.96 -4.38
CA GLU A 24 -13.92 4.46 -3.11
C GLU A 24 -14.23 2.97 -3.21
N THR A 25 -14.91 2.56 -4.28
CA THR A 25 -15.16 1.14 -4.56
C THR A 25 -13.86 0.37 -4.67
N LEU A 26 -12.83 0.94 -5.31
CA LEU A 26 -11.51 0.30 -5.39
C LEU A 26 -10.87 0.14 -4.00
N ARG A 27 -10.92 1.19 -3.16
CA ARG A 27 -10.39 1.14 -1.80
C ARG A 27 -11.08 0.05 -0.98
N MET A 28 -12.41 -0.04 -1.06
CA MET A 28 -13.19 -1.07 -0.37
C MET A 28 -12.80 -2.48 -0.81
N ARG A 29 -12.62 -2.71 -2.12
CA ARG A 29 -12.20 -4.01 -2.65
C ARG A 29 -10.82 -4.42 -2.14
N ILE A 30 -9.85 -3.50 -2.13
CA ILE A 30 -8.50 -3.76 -1.61
C ILE A 30 -8.56 -4.07 -0.12
N SER A 31 -9.32 -3.28 0.65
CA SER A 31 -9.50 -3.52 2.09
C SER A 31 -10.08 -4.90 2.37
N GLN A 32 -11.14 -5.29 1.65
CA GLN A 32 -11.76 -6.61 1.78
C GLN A 32 -10.81 -7.76 1.41
N ALA A 33 -9.98 -7.59 0.37
CA ALA A 33 -8.99 -8.59 -0.01
C ALA A 33 -7.93 -8.82 1.09
N LEU A 34 -7.65 -7.80 1.90
CA LEU A 34 -6.64 -7.85 2.96
C LEU A 34 -7.21 -8.16 4.35
N ALA A 35 -8.53 -8.03 4.54
CA ALA A 35 -9.20 -8.08 5.85
C ALA A 35 -8.85 -9.34 6.66
N ARG A 36 -8.91 -10.52 6.03
CA ARG A 36 -8.61 -11.79 6.72
C ARG A 36 -7.17 -11.86 7.23
N SER A 37 -6.21 -11.44 6.40
CA SER A 37 -4.79 -11.43 6.77
C SER A 37 -4.52 -10.39 7.86
N HIS A 38 -5.19 -9.23 7.77
CA HIS A 38 -5.10 -8.20 8.79
C HIS A 38 -5.60 -8.69 10.15
N GLU A 39 -6.80 -9.28 10.21
CA GLU A 39 -7.37 -9.82 11.45
C GLU A 39 -6.47 -10.88 12.10
N ALA A 40 -5.92 -11.80 11.29
CA ALA A 40 -5.02 -12.83 11.77
C ALA A 40 -3.71 -12.26 12.35
N VAL A 41 -3.14 -11.23 11.73
CA VAL A 41 -1.90 -10.60 12.24
C VAL A 41 -2.17 -9.78 13.49
N ARG A 42 -3.29 -9.05 13.56
CA ARG A 42 -3.68 -8.29 14.76
C ARG A 42 -3.89 -9.15 16.00
N ALA A 43 -4.27 -10.41 15.83
CA ALA A 43 -4.33 -11.37 16.94
C ALA A 43 -2.94 -11.75 17.50
N ILE A 44 -1.86 -11.51 16.74
CA ILE A 44 -0.49 -11.96 17.04
C ILE A 44 0.42 -10.78 17.41
N SER A 45 0.29 -9.63 16.74
CA SER A 45 1.17 -8.48 16.93
C SER A 45 0.57 -7.18 16.40
N ASP A 46 0.94 -6.07 17.03
CA ASP A 46 0.64 -4.71 16.56
C ASP A 46 1.71 -4.12 15.61
N SER A 47 2.76 -4.89 15.30
CA SER A 47 3.89 -4.46 14.47
C SER A 47 3.53 -4.31 12.99
N ASP A 48 4.35 -3.55 12.24
CA ASP A 48 4.27 -3.45 10.78
C ASP A 48 4.48 -4.81 10.12
N TYR A 49 3.73 -5.10 9.05
CA TYR A 49 3.75 -6.40 8.39
C TYR A 49 3.46 -6.32 6.89
N LEU A 50 3.70 -7.43 6.19
CA LEU A 50 3.48 -7.56 4.75
C LEU A 50 2.45 -8.64 4.47
N VAL A 51 1.46 -8.32 3.63
CA VAL A 51 0.48 -9.30 3.12
C VAL A 51 0.76 -9.53 1.64
N ARG A 52 0.81 -10.79 1.20
CA ARG A 52 0.94 -11.13 -0.21
C ARG A 52 -0.39 -11.66 -0.76
N VAL A 53 -0.94 -11.00 -1.78
CA VAL A 53 -2.19 -11.35 -2.46
C VAL A 53 -2.02 -11.08 -3.96
N ASP A 54 -2.45 -12.02 -4.81
CA ASP A 54 -2.49 -11.88 -6.27
C ASP A 54 -1.21 -11.29 -6.89
N GLY A 55 -0.06 -11.78 -6.45
CA GLY A 55 1.25 -11.34 -6.95
C GLY A 55 1.69 -9.94 -6.53
N HIS A 56 1.04 -9.37 -5.52
CA HIS A 56 1.38 -8.10 -4.91
C HIS A 56 1.68 -8.27 -3.43
N SER A 57 2.59 -7.46 -2.93
CA SER A 57 2.97 -7.36 -1.53
C SER A 57 2.53 -6.01 -0.96
N PHE A 58 1.68 -6.03 0.05
CA PHE A 58 1.11 -4.86 0.69
C PHE A 58 1.79 -4.64 2.03
N VAL A 59 2.50 -3.52 2.19
CA VAL A 59 3.10 -3.13 3.48
C VAL A 59 2.05 -2.40 4.30
N VAL A 60 1.66 -3.02 5.41
CA VAL A 60 0.72 -2.48 6.37
C VAL A 60 1.49 -1.92 7.55
N ARG A 61 1.22 -0.66 7.89
CA ARG A 61 1.77 0.02 9.07
C ARG A 61 0.62 0.48 9.94
N GLY A 62 0.57 -0.03 11.17
CA GLY A 62 -0.65 0.05 11.97
C GLY A 62 -1.86 -0.46 11.18
N GLU A 63 -2.86 0.40 10.99
CA GLU A 63 -4.11 0.10 10.28
C GLU A 63 -4.10 0.48 8.79
N THR A 64 -2.94 0.88 8.25
CA THR A 64 -2.87 1.51 6.92
C THR A 64 -1.94 0.78 5.98
N VAL A 65 -2.44 0.45 4.79
CA VAL A 65 -1.61 0.05 3.65
C VAL A 65 -0.85 1.28 3.16
N THR A 66 0.48 1.24 3.24
CA THR A 66 1.33 2.40 2.88
C THR A 66 2.11 2.19 1.59
N THR A 67 2.33 0.94 1.18
CA THR A 67 3.12 0.58 0.01
C THR A 67 2.56 -0.68 -0.63
N ILE A 68 2.51 -0.71 -1.95
CA ILE A 68 2.22 -1.92 -2.74
C ILE A 68 3.46 -2.17 -3.59
N MET A 69 3.98 -3.39 -3.52
CA MET A 69 5.14 -3.85 -4.28
C MET A 69 4.69 -4.98 -5.18
N ASP A 70 5.22 -5.06 -6.39
CA ASP A 70 4.93 -6.18 -7.28
C ASP A 70 5.77 -7.42 -6.92
N ASP A 71 5.50 -8.52 -7.63
CA ASP A 71 6.23 -9.77 -7.48
C ASP A 71 7.63 -9.77 -8.08
N SER A 72 7.93 -8.81 -8.95
CA SER A 72 9.28 -8.62 -9.50
C SER A 72 10.23 -7.92 -8.51
N THR A 73 9.66 -7.35 -7.44
CA THR A 73 10.42 -6.67 -6.41
C THR A 73 11.29 -7.66 -5.63
N TYR A 74 12.59 -7.38 -5.57
CA TYR A 74 13.55 -8.27 -4.93
C TYR A 74 13.22 -8.45 -3.44
N PRO A 75 13.47 -9.64 -2.85
CA PRO A 75 13.20 -9.89 -1.43
C PRO A 75 13.83 -8.85 -0.49
N ARG A 76 15.01 -8.32 -0.85
CA ARG A 76 15.69 -7.24 -0.14
C ARG A 76 14.81 -5.99 0.01
N ASP A 77 14.12 -5.59 -1.05
CA ASP A 77 13.38 -4.34 -1.05
C ASP A 77 12.13 -4.45 -0.17
N ARG A 78 11.54 -5.64 -0.06
CA ARG A 78 10.46 -5.94 0.88
C ARG A 78 10.93 -5.82 2.33
N ALA A 79 12.12 -6.35 2.63
CA ALA A 79 12.72 -6.23 3.96
C ALA A 79 12.99 -4.76 4.33
N ILE A 80 13.51 -3.97 3.38
CA ILE A 80 13.72 -2.52 3.55
C ILE A 80 12.39 -1.80 3.77
N ALA A 81 11.34 -2.16 3.04
CA ALA A 81 10.03 -1.52 3.16
C ALA A 81 9.37 -1.78 4.52
N LEU A 82 9.71 -2.88 5.21
CA LEU A 82 9.30 -3.19 6.57
C LEU A 82 10.17 -2.54 7.65
N ALA A 83 11.35 -2.01 7.29
CA ALA A 83 12.21 -1.38 8.27
C ALA A 83 11.50 -0.18 8.96
N PRO A 84 11.77 0.06 10.25
CA PRO A 84 11.23 1.22 10.96
C PRO A 84 11.58 2.51 10.21
N ARG A 85 10.59 3.37 9.99
CA ARG A 85 10.84 4.69 9.39
C ARG A 85 11.39 5.62 10.47
N GLY A 86 12.70 5.55 10.69
CA GLY A 86 13.43 6.47 11.55
C GLY A 86 14.00 5.85 12.82
N GLU A 87 15.06 5.07 12.67
CA GLU A 87 16.27 5.18 13.51
C GLU A 87 17.44 5.24 12.53
N ARG A 88 17.79 6.47 12.10
CA ARG A 88 19.16 6.68 11.62
C ARG A 88 20.03 6.77 12.88
N PRO A 89 21.19 6.09 12.92
CA PRO A 89 22.22 6.45 13.90
C PRO A 89 22.65 7.91 13.72
#